data_AF-A0A392MFY7-F1
#
_entry.id   AF-A0A392MFY7-F1
#
_cell.length_a   1.000
_cell.length_b   1.000
_cell.length_c   1.000
_cell.angle_alpha   90.00
_cell.angle_beta   90.00
_cell.angle_gamma   90.00
#
_symmetry.space_group_name_H-M   'P 1'
#
loop_
_entity.id
_entity.type
_entity.pdbx_description
1 polymer ?
#
loop_
_entity_poly.entity_id
_entity_poly.type
_entity_poly.pdbx_seq_one_letter_code
_entity_poly.pdbx_strand_id
1 'polypeptide(L)'
;MLVSEVDHFERWVHETKFRIMRPNTMNQYGAVLDDFGLENMLDKLMNDFIRPIAGVFFSEIGGSTLDSHHGFVVEYGTNRDVDLG
;
A
#
# COMPACT_ATOMS: atom_id res chain seq x y z
N MET A 1 2.51 -6.23 -13.12
CA MET A 1 3.71 -6.36 -12.27
C MET A 1 3.34 -6.21 -10.80
N LEU A 2 2.86 -5.05 -10.32
CA LEU A 2 2.40 -4.94 -8.92
C LEU A 2 1.15 -5.78 -8.62
N VAL A 3 0.09 -5.65 -9.43
CA VAL A 3 -1.16 -6.43 -9.23
C VAL A 3 -0.91 -7.93 -9.25
N SER A 4 -0.05 -8.40 -10.16
CA SER A 4 0.35 -9.80 -10.23
C SER A 4 1.15 -10.23 -8.99
N GLU A 5 1.99 -9.37 -8.43
CA GLU A 5 2.77 -9.67 -7.22
C GLU A 5 1.86 -9.82 -6.00
N VAL A 6 0.90 -8.90 -5.85
CA VAL A 6 -0.11 -8.96 -4.79
C VAL A 6 -0.94 -10.24 -4.89
N ASP A 7 -1.32 -10.64 -6.11
CA ASP A 7 -2.06 -11.90 -6.33
C ASP A 7 -1.22 -13.15 -5.99
N HIS A 8 0.07 -13.18 -6.32
CA HIS A 8 0.96 -14.26 -5.90
C HIS A 8 1.11 -14.32 -4.38
N PHE A 9 1.25 -13.17 -3.73
CA PHE A 9 1.35 -13.07 -2.28
C PHE A 9 0.08 -13.56 -1.59
N GLU A 10 -1.11 -13.10 -2.00
CA GLU A 10 -2.40 -13.54 -1.44
C GLU A 10 -2.62 -15.05 -1.62
N ARG A 11 -2.23 -15.61 -2.78
CA ARG A 11 -2.27 -17.07 -3.00
C ARG A 11 -1.38 -17.80 -2.00
N TRP A 12 -0.15 -17.34 -1.80
CA TRP A 12 0.78 -17.94 -0.82
C TRP A 12 0.26 -17.83 0.61
N VAL A 13 -0.32 -16.69 1.01
CA VAL A 13 -0.94 -16.50 2.33
C VAL A 13 -2.07 -17.49 2.56
N HIS A 14 -2.94 -17.69 1.56
CA HIS A 14 -4.05 -18.62 1.62
C HIS A 14 -3.58 -20.08 1.74
N GLU A 15 -2.56 -20.47 0.96
CA GLU A 15 -1.99 -21.83 0.98
C GLU A 15 -1.28 -22.15 2.30
N THR A 16 -0.52 -21.19 2.83
CA THR A 16 0.27 -21.38 4.06
C THR A 16 -0.53 -21.13 5.34
N LYS A 17 -1.76 -20.59 5.23
CA LYS A 17 -2.57 -20.10 6.36
C LYS A 17 -1.82 -19.10 7.24
N PHE A 18 -0.91 -18.34 6.62
CA PHE A 18 -0.14 -17.32 7.31
C PHE A 18 -1.04 -16.12 7.64
N ARG A 19 -0.79 -15.46 8.77
CA ARG A 19 -1.57 -14.28 9.17
C ARG A 19 -0.82 -13.02 8.76
N ILE A 20 -1.40 -12.24 7.85
CA ILE A 20 -0.86 -10.97 7.37
C ILE A 20 -1.60 -9.78 7.97
N MET A 21 -0.97 -8.59 7.92
CA MET A 21 -1.65 -7.35 8.25
C MET A 21 -2.64 -7.00 7.13
N ARG A 22 -3.86 -6.61 7.52
CA ARG A 22 -4.87 -6.14 6.56
C ARG A 22 -4.85 -4.62 6.46
N PRO A 23 -5.16 -4.04 5.29
CA PRO A 23 -4.96 -2.61 5.01
C PRO A 23 -5.71 -1.68 5.97
N ASN A 24 -6.91 -2.07 6.38
CA ASN A 24 -7.69 -1.36 7.38
C ASN A 24 -8.78 -2.31 7.94
N THR A 25 -9.49 -1.87 8.99
CA THR A 25 -10.55 -2.66 9.64
C THR A 25 -11.80 -2.83 8.77
N MET A 26 -11.97 -2.01 7.72
CA MET A 26 -13.15 -2.00 6.84
C MET A 26 -13.00 -2.86 5.58
N ASN A 27 -11.77 -3.23 5.19
CA ASN A 27 -11.47 -4.02 4.00
C ASN A 27 -10.88 -5.37 4.42
N GLN A 28 -11.63 -6.45 4.17
CA GLN A 28 -11.15 -7.81 4.37
C GLN A 28 -10.13 -8.24 3.30
N TYR A 29 -10.07 -7.49 2.18
CA TYR A 29 -9.29 -7.83 0.98
C TYR A 29 -8.22 -6.78 0.66
N GLY A 30 -7.00 -7.26 0.48
CA GLY A 30 -5.81 -6.45 0.23
C GLY A 30 -4.67 -6.78 1.17
N ALA A 31 -3.49 -6.22 0.86
CA ALA A 31 -2.24 -6.50 1.53
C ALA A 31 -1.45 -5.22 1.81
N VAL A 32 -0.78 -5.19 2.95
CA VAL A 32 0.26 -4.19 3.26
C VAL A 32 1.49 -4.54 2.42
N LEU A 33 2.03 -3.56 1.70
CA LEU A 33 3.11 -3.77 0.75
C LEU A 33 4.46 -4.01 1.44
N ASP A 34 4.61 -3.49 2.65
CA ASP A 34 5.80 -3.67 3.48
C ASP A 34 5.94 -5.14 3.93
N ASP A 35 4.83 -5.84 4.16
CA ASP A 35 4.80 -7.25 4.62
C ASP A 35 5.42 -8.25 3.62
N PHE A 36 5.56 -7.88 2.33
CA PHE A 36 6.20 -8.71 1.32
C PHE A 36 7.38 -8.04 0.61
N GLY A 37 7.98 -7.03 1.26
CA GLY A 37 9.30 -6.53 0.89
C GLY A 37 9.33 -5.38 -0.11
N LEU A 38 8.21 -4.66 -0.30
CA LEU A 38 8.18 -3.47 -1.16
C LEU A 38 8.53 -2.16 -0.44
N GLU A 39 8.79 -2.17 0.86
CA GLU A 39 9.15 -0.99 1.67
C GLU A 39 10.26 -0.15 0.99
N ASN A 40 11.41 -0.75 0.67
CA ASN A 40 12.53 -0.06 0.01
C ASN A 40 12.17 0.56 -1.35
N MET A 41 11.21 -0.03 -2.07
CA MET A 41 10.73 0.51 -3.35
C MET A 41 9.85 1.74 -3.10
N LEU A 42 8.97 1.66 -2.09
CA LEU A 42 8.12 2.77 -1.67
C LEU A 42 8.94 3.94 -1.09
N ASP A 43 10.01 3.67 -0.35
CA ASP A 43 10.95 4.68 0.13
C ASP A 43 11.55 5.48 -1.02
N LYS A 44 12.00 4.80 -2.08
CA LYS A 44 12.53 5.46 -3.28
C LYS A 44 11.45 6.23 -4.02
N LEU A 45 10.27 5.65 -4.17
CA LEU A 45 9.13 6.32 -4.80
C LEU A 45 8.77 7.62 -4.05
N MET A 46 8.75 7.57 -2.72
CA MET A 46 8.48 8.71 -1.87
C MET A 46 9.58 9.78 -2.02
N ASN A 47 10.85 9.40 -1.83
CA ASN A 47 11.96 10.36 -1.81
C ASN A 47 12.27 10.97 -3.17
N ASP A 48 12.23 10.16 -4.24
CA ASP A 48 12.69 10.59 -5.56
C ASP A 48 11.58 11.21 -6.40
N PHE A 49 10.30 10.94 -6.10
CA PHE A 49 9.17 11.41 -6.90
C PHE A 49 8.14 12.19 -6.07
N ILE A 50 7.60 11.61 -5.00
CA ILE A 50 6.48 12.24 -4.25
C ILE A 50 6.96 13.49 -3.52
N ARG A 51 8.09 13.42 -2.81
CA ARG A 51 8.63 14.53 -2.02
C ARG A 51 9.01 15.75 -2.89
N PRO A 52 9.66 15.61 -4.06
CA PRO A 52 9.85 16.74 -4.96
C PRO A 52 8.55 17.38 -5.45
N ILE A 53 7.55 16.58 -5.80
CA ILE A 53 6.23 17.07 -6.23
C ILE A 53 5.56 17.83 -5.07
N ALA A 54 5.54 17.23 -3.88
CA ALA A 54 4.95 17.83 -2.69
C ALA A 54 5.67 19.13 -2.30
N GLY A 55 6.99 19.19 -2.42
CA GLY A 55 7.78 20.41 -2.16
C GLY A 55 7.38 21.59 -3.05
N VAL A 56 6.92 21.33 -4.29
CA VAL A 56 6.43 22.38 -5.20
C VAL A 56 4.99 22.79 -4.88
N PHE A 57 4.09 21.81 -4.72
CA PHE A 57 2.65 22.10 -4.60
C PHE A 57 2.18 22.41 -3.18
N PHE A 58 2.92 21.97 -2.16
CA PHE A 58 2.53 22.02 -0.75
C PHE A 58 3.65 22.63 0.12
N SER A 59 4.38 23.59 -0.43
CA SER A 59 5.52 24.25 0.23
C SER A 59 5.14 24.90 1.57
N GLU A 60 3.93 25.47 1.68
CA GLU A 60 3.45 26.14 2.90
C GLU A 60 3.09 25.19 4.04
N ILE A 61 2.90 23.90 3.74
CA ILE A 61 2.48 22.88 4.72
C ILE A 61 3.51 21.76 4.88
N GLY A 62 4.77 22.01 4.52
CA GLY A 62 5.85 21.05 4.74
C GLY A 62 5.94 19.94 3.69
N GLY A 63 5.55 20.18 2.43
CA GLY A 63 5.68 19.19 1.36
C GLY A 63 7.11 18.64 1.17
N SER A 64 8.12 19.42 1.53
CA SER A 64 9.53 19.01 1.50
C SER A 64 9.99 18.21 2.73
N THR A 65 9.14 17.98 3.72
CA THR A 65 9.48 17.29 4.99
C THR A 65 8.84 15.92 5.14
N LEU A 66 8.30 15.34 4.06
CA LEU A 66 7.85 13.94 4.05
C LEU A 66 9.02 13.01 4.41
N ASP A 67 8.83 12.15 5.41
CA ASP A 67 9.87 11.31 6.02
C ASP A 67 9.44 9.85 6.24
N SER A 68 8.18 9.52 5.99
CA SER A 68 7.59 8.23 6.28
C SER A 68 6.46 7.90 5.31
N HIS A 69 6.22 6.60 5.12
CA HIS A 69 5.12 6.08 4.32
C HIS A 69 4.47 4.88 4.98
N HIS A 70 3.24 4.59 4.57
CA HIS A 70 2.57 3.33 4.87
C HIS A 70 1.80 2.88 3.63
N GLY A 71 2.31 1.87 2.93
CA GLY A 71 1.79 1.44 1.64
C GLY A 71 0.93 0.19 1.73
N PHE A 72 -0.25 0.23 1.11
CA PHE A 72 -1.14 -0.93 1.02
C PHE A 72 -1.93 -0.92 -0.28
N VAL A 73 -2.43 -2.10 -0.66
CA VAL A 73 -3.37 -2.27 -1.78
C VAL A 73 -4.72 -2.69 -1.23
N VAL A 74 -5.78 -2.14 -1.81
CA VAL A 74 -7.17 -2.52 -1.56
C VAL A 74 -7.74 -3.12 -2.84
N GLU A 75 -8.47 -4.23 -2.71
CA GLU A 75 -9.14 -4.86 -3.84
C GLU A 75 -10.66 -4.73 -3.70
N TYR A 76 -11.31 -4.14 -4.71
CA TYR A 76 -12.77 -3.99 -4.78
C TYR A 76 -13.34 -4.96 -5.82
N GLY A 77 -14.53 -5.52 -5.55
CA GLY A 77 -15.22 -6.37 -6.52
C GLY A 77 -16.67 -6.64 -6.15
N THR A 78 -17.48 -7.10 -7.10
CA THR A 78 -18.93 -7.31 -6.88
C THR A 78 -19.24 -8.36 -5.79
N ASN A 79 -18.25 -9.19 -5.41
CA ASN A 79 -18.30 -10.15 -4.29
C ASN A 79 -17.26 -9.86 -3.20
N ARG A 80 -16.70 -8.65 -3.15
CA ARG A 80 -15.66 -8.23 -2.20
C ARG A 80 -16.03 -6.86 -1.65
N ASP A 81 -16.32 -6.81 -0.34
CA ASP A 81 -16.72 -5.66 0.48
C ASP A 81 -17.27 -4.44 -0.29
N VAL A 82 -18.60 -4.38 -0.38
CA VAL A 82 -19.35 -3.34 -1.10
C VAL A 82 -19.71 -2.14 -0.23
N ASP A 83 -19.45 -2.19 1.08
CA ASP A 83 -19.80 -1.13 2.03
C ASP A 83 -18.54 -0.54 2.68
N LEU A 84 -18.00 0.49 2.03
CA LEU A 84 -17.31 1.56 2.73
C LEU A 84 -18.40 2.59 3.05
N GLY A 85 -18.97 2.50 4.26
CA GLY A 85 -20.18 3.22 4.67
C GLY A 85 -20.23 4.71 4.37
#